data_AF-A0A3M1Y9Y4-F1
#
_entry.id   AF-A0A3M1Y9Y4-F1
#
_cell.length_a   1.000
_cell.length_b   1.000
_cell.length_c   1.000
_cell.angle_alpha   90.00
_cell.angle_beta   90.00
_cell.angle_gamma   90.00
#
_symmetry.space_group_name_H-M   'P 1'
#
loop_
_entity.id
_entity.type
_entity.pdbx_description
1 polymer ?
#
loop_
_entity_poly.entity_id
_entity_poly.type
_entity_poly.pdbx_seq_one_letter_code
_entity_poly.pdbx_strand_id
1 'polypeptide(L)'
;MLCTKFYITSGLLLLPSALVSFRQWRPTSALFSNPEVWLQRLVLPLGLLGPLVLALLVYPDHSGRQYSSTTLSDALVLPLFAPEGPPLDRYQLFSGYHLWDYAWLLLSWSLPAWIWIGLGKGQPWFAPRNGVLRLLALCLAVYAAAFFVLNPLLSLPLDWDLFSLPAIWLLVLASERIAQTDWAPRTEAFAAWTGLAAVWLGGAVFGVNAHPPALSQRLEAEGRWQYRTYWMGSSTLLEEGLSLIPEAHQAHARRRQIVQDLAPIAISGHDPEYAALLSEGGRYLLEDQQDPEQALRWLQQARTYAPYLRENVDRLVIAHFLLGQYPEAHQLGRDLILVRYPSDQRAYRMAIHVALEASAYADAEEFCAQYLAHWPEDTFIDALHTDLKAGGNLDQLKLRFQQGGG
;
A
#
# COMPACT_ATOMS: atom_id res chain seq x y z
N MET A 1 -3.90 10.33 12.56
CA MET A 1 -4.62 9.22 11.91
C MET A 1 -5.45 8.41 12.90
N LEU A 2 -4.87 7.80 13.95
CA LEU A 2 -5.64 7.04 14.97
C LEU A 2 -6.80 7.81 15.63
N CYS A 3 -6.63 9.11 15.94
CA CYS A 3 -7.70 9.93 16.52
C CYS A 3 -8.85 10.22 15.53
N THR A 4 -8.57 10.41 14.24
CA THR A 4 -9.59 10.56 13.18
C THR A 4 -10.28 9.21 12.90
N LYS A 5 -9.50 8.12 12.90
CA LYS A 5 -9.97 6.73 12.79
C LYS A 5 -10.95 6.39 13.92
N PHE A 6 -10.63 6.74 15.16
CA PHE A 6 -11.51 6.59 16.33
C PHE A 6 -12.70 7.56 16.28
N TYR A 7 -12.56 8.80 15.81
CA TYR A 7 -13.70 9.73 15.75
C TYR A 7 -14.79 9.27 14.78
N ILE A 8 -14.42 8.72 13.62
CA ILE A 8 -15.36 8.20 12.64
C ILE A 8 -16.00 6.89 13.15
N THR A 9 -15.21 5.92 13.64
CA THR A 9 -15.73 4.62 14.13
C THR A 9 -16.35 4.63 15.53
N SER A 10 -15.99 5.58 16.39
CA SER A 10 -16.49 5.65 17.78
C SER A 10 -17.52 6.76 17.95
N GLY A 11 -17.29 7.93 17.35
CA GLY A 11 -18.15 9.10 17.49
C GLY A 11 -19.43 9.03 16.65
N LEU A 12 -19.34 8.64 15.38
CA LEU A 12 -20.51 8.51 14.50
C LEU A 12 -21.23 7.16 14.66
N LEU A 13 -20.53 6.12 15.12
CA LEU A 13 -20.95 4.72 14.94
C LEU A 13 -21.22 3.96 16.25
N LEU A 14 -20.39 4.15 17.29
CA LEU A 14 -20.69 3.60 18.62
C LEU A 14 -21.68 4.48 19.37
N LEU A 15 -21.80 5.78 19.08
CA LEU A 15 -22.73 6.64 19.79
C LEU A 15 -24.19 6.21 19.60
N PRO A 16 -24.73 5.97 18.38
CA PRO A 16 -26.13 5.53 18.23
C PRO A 16 -26.37 4.14 18.83
N SER A 17 -25.41 3.23 18.67
CA SER A 17 -25.46 1.85 19.18
C SER A 17 -25.35 1.78 20.69
N ALA A 18 -24.44 2.54 21.29
CA ALA A 18 -24.31 2.72 22.73
C ALA A 18 -25.55 3.40 23.30
N LEU A 19 -26.13 4.41 22.63
CA LEU A 19 -27.38 5.04 23.04
C LEU A 19 -28.57 4.05 23.01
N VAL A 20 -28.61 3.12 22.05
CA VAL A 20 -29.62 2.05 21.98
C VAL A 20 -29.40 0.96 23.04
N SER A 21 -28.16 0.57 23.31
CA SER A 21 -27.84 -0.35 24.42
C SER A 21 -28.10 0.31 25.79
N PHE A 22 -27.84 1.61 25.92
CA PHE A 22 -28.17 2.40 27.11
C PHE A 22 -29.69 2.52 27.32
N ARG A 23 -30.47 2.58 26.22
CA ARG A 23 -31.94 2.52 26.23
C ARG A 23 -32.47 1.20 26.82
N GLN A 24 -31.83 0.06 26.53
CA GLN A 24 -32.19 -1.21 27.16
C GLN A 24 -31.86 -1.24 28.66
N TRP A 25 -30.91 -0.42 29.11
CA TRP A 25 -30.44 -0.40 30.48
C TRP A 25 -31.22 0.57 31.40
N ARG A 26 -31.80 1.68 30.89
CA ARG A 26 -32.70 2.56 31.67
C ARG A 26 -33.76 3.29 30.79
N PRO A 27 -35.08 3.11 31.04
CA PRO A 27 -36.12 3.77 30.26
C PRO A 27 -36.76 4.92 31.04
N THR A 28 -36.51 6.19 30.70
CA THR A 28 -37.37 7.28 31.19
C THR A 28 -37.54 8.50 30.28
N SER A 29 -36.72 8.72 29.24
CA SER A 29 -36.86 9.92 28.39
C SER A 29 -37.56 9.63 27.05
N ALA A 30 -38.66 10.34 26.80
CA ALA A 30 -39.50 10.23 25.59
C ALA A 30 -38.71 10.42 24.27
N LEU A 31 -37.61 11.18 24.32
CA LEU A 31 -36.69 11.43 23.20
C LEU A 31 -36.03 10.16 22.65
N PHE A 32 -35.87 9.11 23.48
CA PHE A 32 -35.24 7.85 23.09
C PHE A 32 -36.23 6.73 22.79
N SER A 33 -37.54 6.97 22.93
CA SER A 33 -38.57 5.94 22.79
C SER A 33 -38.92 5.63 21.32
N ASN A 34 -38.80 6.61 20.42
CA ASN A 34 -39.18 6.48 19.02
C ASN A 34 -37.96 6.40 18.08
N PRO A 35 -37.58 5.21 17.60
CA PRO A 35 -36.45 5.05 16.67
C PRO A 35 -36.66 5.79 15.35
N GLU A 36 -37.89 6.13 14.96
CA GLU A 36 -38.16 6.92 13.76
C GLU A 36 -37.69 8.37 13.91
N VAL A 37 -37.73 8.92 15.12
CA VAL A 37 -37.20 10.26 15.42
C VAL A 37 -35.68 10.27 15.26
N TRP A 38 -34.98 9.23 15.70
CA TRP A 38 -33.54 9.08 15.51
C TRP A 38 -33.18 8.88 14.04
N LEU A 39 -33.93 8.02 13.35
CA LEU A 39 -33.77 7.78 11.92
C LEU A 39 -33.87 9.08 11.14
N GLN A 40 -34.94 9.85 11.34
CA GLN A 40 -35.22 11.07 10.58
C GLN A 40 -34.35 12.27 10.98
N ARG A 41 -34.04 12.42 12.27
CA ARG A 41 -33.37 13.64 12.78
C ARG A 41 -31.86 13.51 12.93
N LEU A 42 -31.33 12.29 13.04
CA LEU A 42 -29.91 12.07 13.26
C LEU A 42 -29.30 11.30 12.09
N VAL A 43 -29.84 10.11 11.80
CA VAL A 43 -29.16 9.17 10.90
C VAL A 43 -29.37 9.48 9.43
N LEU A 44 -30.59 9.86 8.99
CA LEU A 44 -30.81 10.30 7.60
C LEU A 44 -29.99 11.54 7.26
N PRO A 45 -29.99 12.61 8.09
CA PRO A 45 -29.15 13.77 7.86
C PRO A 45 -27.67 13.39 7.81
N LEU A 46 -27.16 12.62 8.78
CA LEU A 46 -25.75 12.17 8.75
C LEU A 46 -25.43 11.25 7.58
N GLY A 47 -26.37 10.41 7.15
CA GLY A 47 -26.19 9.44 6.07
C GLY A 47 -26.33 9.99 4.66
N LEU A 48 -27.13 11.05 4.48
CA LEU A 48 -27.29 11.74 3.20
C LEU A 48 -26.36 12.95 3.10
N LEU A 49 -26.28 13.78 4.15
CA LEU A 49 -25.39 14.93 4.17
C LEU A 49 -23.95 14.51 4.44
N GLY A 50 -23.67 13.44 5.18
CA GLY A 50 -22.29 13.04 5.48
C GLY A 50 -21.48 12.73 4.22
N PRO A 51 -21.90 11.79 3.36
CA PRO A 51 -21.20 11.49 2.11
C PRO A 51 -21.25 12.65 1.11
N LEU A 52 -22.36 13.42 1.06
CA LEU A 52 -22.47 14.60 0.20
C LEU A 52 -21.53 15.73 0.65
N VAL A 53 -21.43 15.98 1.96
CA VAL A 53 -20.52 16.96 2.57
C VAL A 53 -19.09 16.46 2.45
N LEU A 54 -18.81 15.17 2.61
CA LEU A 54 -17.48 14.60 2.35
C LEU A 54 -17.10 14.79 0.88
N ALA A 55 -18.02 14.50 -0.05
CA ALA A 55 -17.82 14.69 -1.48
C ALA A 55 -17.66 16.18 -1.85
N LEU A 56 -18.39 17.10 -1.22
CA LEU A 56 -18.33 18.55 -1.49
C LEU A 56 -17.15 19.25 -0.79
N LEU A 57 -16.74 18.81 0.40
CA LEU A 57 -15.57 19.34 1.11
C LEU A 57 -14.25 18.86 0.50
N VAL A 58 -14.25 17.71 -0.17
CA VAL A 58 -13.06 17.14 -0.83
C VAL A 58 -12.99 17.49 -2.34
N TYR A 59 -14.05 18.08 -2.89
CA TYR A 59 -14.07 18.53 -4.30
C TYR A 59 -13.07 19.66 -4.66
N PRO A 60 -12.73 20.64 -3.79
CA PRO A 60 -11.94 21.80 -4.23
C PRO A 60 -10.44 21.53 -4.42
N ASP A 61 -9.83 20.65 -3.61
CA ASP A 61 -8.37 20.42 -3.60
C ASP A 61 -8.04 19.02 -4.14
N HIS A 62 -8.08 18.89 -5.46
CA HIS A 62 -7.53 17.74 -6.17
C HIS A 62 -6.00 17.78 -6.17
N SER A 63 -5.36 17.43 -5.05
CA SER A 63 -3.90 17.37 -4.97
C SER A 63 -3.38 15.94 -4.83
N GLY A 64 -3.50 15.14 -5.89
CA GLY A 64 -2.66 13.95 -6.03
C GLY A 64 -3.00 12.76 -5.12
N ARG A 65 -2.63 11.54 -5.51
CA ARG A 65 -2.41 10.42 -4.57
C ARG A 65 -1.08 10.54 -3.83
N GLN A 66 -0.30 11.58 -4.12
CA GLN A 66 0.91 11.92 -3.40
C GLN A 66 0.57 12.79 -2.19
N TYR A 67 0.78 12.25 -1.00
CA TYR A 67 0.55 12.96 0.24
C TYR A 67 1.83 13.10 1.05
N SER A 68 1.93 14.22 1.73
CA SER A 68 2.89 14.48 2.80
C SER A 68 2.19 14.28 4.15
N SER A 69 2.94 14.36 5.24
CA SER A 69 2.35 14.37 6.58
C SER A 69 1.34 15.51 6.79
N THR A 70 1.46 16.61 6.04
CA THR A 70 0.56 17.77 6.12
C THR A 70 -0.62 17.72 5.15
N THR A 71 -0.57 16.87 4.11
CA THR A 71 -1.64 16.74 3.08
C THR A 71 -2.32 15.37 3.10
N LEU A 72 -2.12 14.58 4.17
CA LEU A 72 -2.71 13.25 4.32
C LEU A 72 -4.25 13.27 4.26
N SER A 73 -4.88 14.36 4.70
CA SER A 73 -6.33 14.55 4.61
C SER A 73 -6.84 14.51 3.17
N ASP A 74 -6.01 14.96 2.24
CA ASP A 74 -6.40 15.20 0.84
C ASP A 74 -6.39 13.87 0.08
N ALA A 75 -5.60 12.91 0.56
CA ALA A 75 -5.56 11.54 0.08
C ALA A 75 -6.60 10.60 0.74
N LEU A 76 -7.44 11.08 1.69
CA LEU A 76 -8.41 10.22 2.41
C LEU A 76 -9.53 9.68 1.54
N VAL A 77 -9.91 10.41 0.50
CA VAL A 77 -11.09 10.10 -0.34
C VAL A 77 -10.61 9.87 -1.76
N LEU A 78 -11.23 8.91 -2.45
CA LEU A 78 -10.96 8.67 -3.85
C LEU A 78 -11.43 9.85 -4.70
N PRO A 79 -10.61 10.27 -5.69
CA PRO A 79 -11.06 11.28 -6.63
C PRO A 79 -12.18 10.71 -7.51
N LEU A 80 -13.14 11.58 -7.86
CA LEU A 80 -14.22 11.24 -8.80
C LEU A 80 -13.66 10.93 -10.19
N PHE A 81 -12.66 11.72 -10.60
CA PHE A 81 -11.89 11.57 -11.82
C PHE A 81 -10.43 11.70 -11.45
N ALA A 82 -9.56 10.84 -12.00
CA ALA A 82 -8.14 10.97 -11.71
C ALA A 82 -7.55 12.19 -12.43
N PRO A 83 -7.07 13.22 -11.70
CA PRO A 83 -6.39 14.36 -12.32
C PRO A 83 -4.95 14.01 -12.72
N GLU A 84 -4.39 12.96 -12.12
CA GLU A 84 -3.03 12.48 -12.35
C GLU A 84 -2.93 11.64 -13.63
N GLY A 85 -1.76 11.68 -14.24
CA GLY A 85 -1.42 10.75 -15.31
C GLY A 85 -1.26 9.31 -14.81
N PRO A 86 -1.13 8.35 -15.74
CA PRO A 86 -0.87 6.96 -15.40
C PRO A 86 0.45 6.83 -14.61
N PRO A 87 0.57 5.88 -13.66
CA PRO A 87 -0.38 4.79 -13.35
C PRO A 87 -1.48 5.17 -12.35
N LEU A 88 -1.52 6.42 -11.88
CA LEU A 88 -2.44 6.88 -10.84
C LEU A 88 -3.84 7.18 -11.39
N ASP A 89 -4.04 7.06 -12.71
CA ASP A 89 -5.32 7.24 -13.38
C ASP A 89 -6.26 6.01 -13.32
N ARG A 90 -5.74 4.85 -12.90
CA ARG A 90 -6.43 3.56 -13.01
C ARG A 90 -7.53 3.31 -11.98
N TYR A 91 -7.52 4.03 -10.85
CA TYR A 91 -8.38 3.73 -9.70
C TYR A 91 -9.10 4.98 -9.15
N GLN A 92 -10.22 5.32 -9.76
CA GLN A 92 -11.09 6.42 -9.32
C GLN A 92 -12.39 5.88 -8.70
N LEU A 93 -13.19 6.75 -8.06
CA LEU A 93 -14.39 6.36 -7.32
C LEU A 93 -15.38 5.51 -8.14
N PHE A 94 -15.49 5.76 -9.45
CA PHE A 94 -16.37 4.99 -10.34
C PHE A 94 -15.61 4.15 -11.37
N SER A 95 -14.33 3.89 -11.15
CA SER A 95 -13.58 2.94 -11.97
C SER A 95 -14.13 1.51 -11.80
N GLY A 96 -14.07 0.71 -12.85
CA GLY A 96 -14.48 -0.71 -12.79
C GLY A 96 -13.71 -1.48 -11.71
N TYR A 97 -12.42 -1.17 -11.52
CA TYR A 97 -11.60 -1.76 -10.47
C TYR A 97 -12.10 -1.41 -9.06
N HIS A 98 -12.45 -0.14 -8.82
CA HIS A 98 -13.00 0.25 -7.52
C HIS A 98 -14.33 -0.42 -7.24
N LEU A 99 -15.24 -0.43 -8.21
CA LEU A 99 -16.54 -1.09 -8.06
C LEU A 99 -16.38 -2.59 -7.76
N TRP A 100 -15.42 -3.24 -8.42
CA TRP A 100 -15.13 -4.65 -8.21
C TRP A 100 -14.54 -4.92 -6.83
N ASP A 101 -13.50 -4.19 -6.43
CA ASP A 101 -12.84 -4.35 -5.14
C ASP A 101 -13.80 -4.04 -3.99
N TYR A 102 -14.61 -3.00 -4.16
CA TYR A 102 -15.63 -2.63 -3.20
C TYR A 102 -16.75 -3.69 -3.11
N ALA A 103 -17.18 -4.27 -4.23
CA ALA A 103 -18.13 -5.39 -4.19
C ALA A 103 -17.55 -6.61 -3.45
N TRP A 104 -16.28 -6.95 -3.71
CA TRP A 104 -15.58 -8.02 -2.99
C TRP A 104 -15.46 -7.73 -1.49
N LEU A 105 -15.15 -6.49 -1.15
CA LEU A 105 -15.11 -6.01 0.21
C LEU A 105 -16.45 -6.21 0.92
N LEU A 106 -17.56 -5.77 0.31
CA LEU A 106 -18.90 -5.98 0.86
C LEU A 106 -19.19 -7.47 1.08
N LEU A 107 -18.86 -8.32 0.11
CA LEU A 107 -19.05 -9.76 0.22
C LEU A 107 -18.18 -10.38 1.32
N SER A 108 -16.98 -9.84 1.54
CA SER A 108 -16.04 -10.30 2.57
C SER A 108 -16.52 -10.02 4.00
N TRP A 109 -17.45 -9.06 4.20
CA TRP A 109 -18.03 -8.80 5.51
C TRP A 109 -18.72 -10.03 6.08
N SER A 110 -19.60 -10.66 5.31
CA SER A 110 -20.15 -11.98 5.61
C SER A 110 -21.00 -12.47 4.44
N LEU A 111 -20.41 -13.27 3.55
CA LEU A 111 -21.14 -13.90 2.45
C LEU A 111 -22.37 -14.69 2.94
N PRO A 112 -22.32 -15.49 4.02
CA PRO A 112 -23.50 -16.17 4.55
C PRO A 112 -24.61 -15.21 4.95
N ALA A 113 -24.29 -14.11 5.63
CA ALA A 113 -25.29 -13.13 6.04
C ALA A 113 -25.96 -12.45 4.84
N TRP A 114 -25.19 -12.13 3.79
CA TRP A 114 -25.75 -11.60 2.54
C TRP A 114 -26.71 -12.58 1.86
N ILE A 115 -26.34 -13.86 1.78
CA ILE A 115 -27.21 -14.91 1.25
C ILE A 115 -28.51 -14.99 2.06
N TRP A 116 -28.41 -15.00 3.39
CA TRP A 116 -29.56 -15.04 4.28
C TRP A 116 -30.50 -13.85 4.09
N ILE A 117 -29.94 -12.64 4.01
CA ILE A 117 -30.71 -11.42 3.75
C ILE A 117 -31.39 -11.49 2.38
N GLY A 118 -30.69 -11.97 1.34
CA GLY A 118 -31.23 -12.09 -0.02
C GLY A 118 -32.31 -13.16 -0.18
N LEU A 119 -32.27 -14.24 0.60
CA LEU A 119 -33.24 -15.33 0.57
C LEU A 119 -34.57 -15.02 1.27
N GLY A 120 -34.64 -13.93 2.06
CA GLY A 120 -35.87 -13.43 2.67
C GLY A 120 -36.89 -12.92 1.64
N LYS A 121 -37.45 -13.83 0.83
CA LYS A 121 -38.43 -13.51 -0.21
C LYS A 121 -39.70 -12.91 0.41
N GLY A 122 -40.17 -11.80 -0.17
CA GLY A 122 -41.52 -11.27 0.05
C GLY A 122 -41.67 -10.24 1.19
N GLN A 123 -40.62 -9.96 1.97
CA GLN A 123 -40.62 -8.81 2.87
C GLN A 123 -39.74 -7.69 2.30
N PRO A 124 -40.28 -6.46 2.16
CA PRO A 124 -39.48 -5.33 1.71
C PRO A 124 -38.26 -5.14 2.62
N TRP A 125 -37.10 -4.88 2.02
CA TRP A 125 -35.83 -4.60 2.71
C TRP A 125 -36.01 -3.52 3.80
N PHE A 126 -36.90 -2.56 3.52
CA PHE A 126 -37.18 -1.37 4.33
C PHE A 126 -38.52 -1.39 5.08
N ALA A 127 -39.24 -2.51 5.09
CA ALA A 127 -40.42 -2.69 5.94
C ALA A 127 -40.17 -3.58 7.19
N PRO A 128 -39.03 -3.50 7.92
CA PRO A 128 -39.01 -4.09 9.25
C PRO A 128 -40.05 -3.40 10.13
N ARG A 129 -41.00 -4.19 10.67
CA ARG A 129 -41.90 -3.72 11.73
C ARG A 129 -41.11 -3.24 12.96
N ASN A 130 -39.88 -3.74 13.13
CA ASN A 130 -38.97 -3.38 14.20
C ASN A 130 -38.11 -2.16 13.84
N GLY A 131 -38.25 -1.06 14.58
CA GLY A 131 -37.44 0.15 14.40
C GLY A 131 -35.93 -0.05 14.61
N VAL A 132 -35.52 -1.07 15.37
CA VAL A 132 -34.12 -1.43 15.56
C VAL A 132 -33.50 -1.94 14.26
N LEU A 133 -34.20 -2.80 13.51
CA LEU A 133 -33.70 -3.30 12.23
C LEU A 133 -33.55 -2.20 11.17
N ARG A 134 -34.47 -1.23 11.16
CA ARG A 134 -34.36 -0.05 10.29
C ARG A 134 -33.11 0.77 10.61
N LEU A 135 -32.82 0.95 11.90
CA LEU A 135 -31.62 1.65 12.35
C LEU A 135 -30.34 0.89 11.96
N LEU A 136 -30.27 -0.42 12.20
CA LEU A 136 -29.13 -1.26 11.84
C LEU A 136 -28.87 -1.28 10.33
N ALA A 137 -29.91 -1.44 9.53
CA ALA A 137 -29.81 -1.41 8.07
C ALA A 137 -29.31 -0.03 7.57
N LEU A 138 -29.78 1.06 8.19
CA LEU A 138 -29.30 2.39 7.85
C LEU A 138 -27.83 2.60 8.28
N CYS A 139 -27.43 2.16 9.48
CA CYS A 139 -26.03 2.21 9.90
C CYS A 139 -25.12 1.45 8.93
N LEU A 140 -25.54 0.24 8.51
CA LEU A 140 -24.81 -0.54 7.52
C LEU A 140 -24.72 0.18 6.17
N ALA A 141 -25.81 0.81 5.71
CA ALA A 141 -25.83 1.58 4.47
C ALA A 141 -24.94 2.83 4.53
N VAL A 142 -24.93 3.55 5.65
CA VAL A 142 -24.03 4.69 5.87
C VAL A 142 -22.57 4.24 5.92
N TYR A 143 -22.30 3.11 6.58
CA TYR A 143 -20.96 2.52 6.62
C TYR A 143 -20.50 2.13 5.21
N ALA A 144 -21.34 1.43 4.47
CA ALA A 144 -21.08 1.10 3.07
C ALA A 144 -20.75 2.37 2.27
N ALA A 145 -21.61 3.39 2.30
CA ALA A 145 -21.38 4.64 1.57
C ALA A 145 -20.10 5.36 1.99
N ALA A 146 -19.74 5.35 3.27
CA ALA A 146 -18.50 5.94 3.76
C ALA A 146 -17.26 5.20 3.21
N PHE A 147 -17.25 3.86 3.24
CA PHE A 147 -16.11 3.09 2.72
C PHE A 147 -16.01 3.06 1.21
N PHE A 148 -17.12 3.30 0.51
CA PHE A 148 -17.11 3.48 -0.93
C PHE A 148 -16.23 4.67 -1.33
N VAL A 149 -16.29 5.77 -0.58
CA VAL A 149 -15.55 6.98 -0.92
C VAL A 149 -14.12 7.01 -0.39
N LEU A 150 -13.76 6.14 0.56
CA LEU A 150 -12.42 6.15 1.16
C LEU A 150 -11.35 5.63 0.20
N ASN A 151 -10.16 6.22 0.29
CA ASN A 151 -8.99 5.79 -0.46
C ASN A 151 -8.41 4.50 0.13
N PRO A 152 -8.48 3.38 -0.61
CA PRO A 152 -7.97 2.09 -0.16
C PRO A 152 -6.45 2.05 0.02
N LEU A 153 -5.68 2.97 -0.57
CA LEU A 153 -4.24 3.09 -0.29
C LEU A 153 -3.95 3.38 1.18
N LEU A 154 -4.90 3.99 1.89
CA LEU A 154 -4.76 4.32 3.30
C LEU A 154 -5.35 3.25 4.22
N SER A 155 -5.89 2.16 3.69
CA SER A 155 -6.75 1.29 4.48
C SER A 155 -6.86 -0.18 4.05
N LEU A 156 -6.84 -0.55 2.76
CA LEU A 156 -7.24 -1.91 2.33
C LEU A 156 -6.11 -2.96 2.50
N PRO A 157 -4.87 -2.70 2.07
CA PRO A 157 -3.72 -3.55 2.43
C PRO A 157 -3.26 -3.36 3.88
N LEU A 158 -3.55 -2.19 4.46
CA LEU A 158 -3.01 -1.76 5.76
C LEU A 158 -3.91 -2.14 6.96
N ASP A 159 -5.24 -2.11 6.84
CA ASP A 159 -6.19 -2.18 7.97
C ASP A 159 -7.49 -2.94 7.61
N TRP A 160 -7.37 -4.23 7.24
CA TRP A 160 -8.52 -5.13 6.97
C TRP A 160 -9.48 -5.28 8.15
N ASP A 161 -9.00 -5.07 9.37
CA ASP A 161 -9.78 -5.11 10.61
C ASP A 161 -10.87 -4.03 10.63
N LEU A 162 -10.55 -2.80 10.23
CA LEU A 162 -11.49 -1.68 10.14
C LEU A 162 -12.61 -1.95 9.14
N PHE A 163 -12.25 -2.59 8.03
CA PHE A 163 -13.18 -2.99 6.99
C PHE A 163 -14.05 -4.17 7.37
N SER A 164 -13.66 -4.95 8.37
CA SER A 164 -14.44 -6.09 8.85
C SER A 164 -15.54 -5.69 9.85
N LEU A 165 -15.47 -4.50 10.46
CA LEU A 165 -16.46 -4.06 11.47
C LEU A 165 -17.94 -4.12 11.00
N PRO A 166 -18.28 -3.82 9.73
CA PRO A 166 -19.64 -4.01 9.19
C PRO A 166 -20.16 -5.42 9.29
N ALA A 167 -19.27 -6.42 9.28
CA ALA A 167 -19.64 -7.82 9.46
C ALA A 167 -20.49 -8.02 10.71
N ILE A 168 -20.14 -7.33 11.81
CA ILE A 168 -20.85 -7.45 13.09
C ILE A 168 -22.31 -6.98 12.90
N TRP A 169 -22.52 -5.81 12.29
CA TRP A 169 -23.84 -5.26 12.04
C TRP A 169 -24.64 -6.11 11.05
N LEU A 170 -23.98 -6.58 9.99
CA LEU A 170 -24.56 -7.45 8.99
C LEU A 170 -25.02 -8.80 9.60
N LEU A 171 -24.23 -9.36 10.51
CA LEU A 171 -24.55 -10.60 11.23
C LEU A 171 -25.76 -10.39 12.18
N VAL A 172 -25.82 -9.28 12.92
CA VAL A 172 -26.97 -8.95 13.77
C VAL A 172 -28.23 -8.72 12.92
N LEU A 173 -28.10 -8.04 11.79
CA LEU A 173 -29.21 -7.83 10.86
C LEU A 173 -29.73 -9.16 10.30
N ALA A 174 -28.81 -10.07 9.92
CA ALA A 174 -29.16 -11.38 9.43
C ALA A 174 -29.81 -12.26 10.51
N SER A 175 -29.28 -12.27 11.74
CA SER A 175 -29.85 -13.07 12.84
C SER A 175 -31.27 -12.65 13.21
N GLU A 176 -31.51 -11.34 13.30
CA GLU A 176 -32.84 -10.78 13.56
C GLU A 176 -33.83 -11.08 12.43
N ARG A 177 -33.36 -11.07 11.17
CA ARG A 177 -34.19 -11.46 10.02
C ARG A 177 -34.56 -12.94 10.05
N ILE A 178 -33.61 -13.81 10.40
CA ILE A 178 -33.85 -15.25 10.59
C ILE A 178 -34.87 -15.48 11.71
N ALA A 179 -34.74 -14.75 12.83
CA ALA A 179 -35.66 -14.86 13.96
C ALA A 179 -37.10 -14.45 13.62
N GLN A 180 -37.30 -13.62 12.59
CA GLN A 180 -38.62 -13.15 12.14
C GLN A 180 -39.25 -14.02 11.06
N THR A 181 -38.54 -15.01 10.54
CA THR A 181 -39.09 -15.96 9.57
C THR A 181 -39.68 -17.19 10.26
N ASP A 182 -40.93 -17.55 9.96
CA ASP A 182 -41.65 -18.74 10.48
C ASP A 182 -41.08 -20.09 9.96
N TRP A 183 -39.83 -20.12 9.50
CA TRP A 183 -39.30 -21.18 8.64
C TRP A 183 -38.63 -22.33 9.41
N ALA A 184 -39.25 -22.78 10.52
CA ALA A 184 -38.63 -23.55 11.59
C ALA A 184 -37.91 -24.89 11.23
N PRO A 185 -38.34 -25.73 10.26
CA PRO A 185 -37.65 -27.00 9.99
C PRO A 185 -36.59 -26.92 8.87
N ARG A 186 -36.64 -25.88 8.02
CA ARG A 186 -35.65 -25.65 6.94
C ARG A 186 -34.50 -24.75 7.40
N THR A 187 -34.70 -23.97 8.45
CA THR A 187 -33.69 -23.09 9.04
C THR A 187 -32.56 -23.85 9.70
N GLU A 188 -32.79 -25.00 10.34
CA GLU A 188 -31.71 -25.77 11.00
C GLU A 188 -30.73 -26.39 9.99
N ALA A 189 -31.26 -27.11 8.99
CA ALA A 189 -30.42 -27.70 7.94
C ALA A 189 -29.68 -26.61 7.16
N PHE A 190 -30.37 -25.54 6.77
CA PHE A 190 -29.74 -24.44 6.04
C PHE A 190 -28.75 -23.66 6.92
N ALA A 191 -29.03 -23.42 8.21
CA ALA A 191 -28.08 -22.82 9.15
C ALA A 191 -26.84 -23.70 9.31
N ALA A 192 -27.00 -25.02 9.46
CA ALA A 192 -25.90 -25.97 9.48
C ALA A 192 -25.08 -25.90 8.18
N TRP A 193 -25.72 -25.85 7.00
CA TRP A 193 -25.02 -25.70 5.72
C TRP A 193 -24.31 -24.35 5.59
N THR A 194 -24.89 -23.25 6.07
CA THR A 194 -24.22 -21.95 6.06
C THR A 194 -23.08 -21.86 7.05
N GLY A 195 -23.19 -22.52 8.21
CA GLY A 195 -22.13 -22.66 9.19
C GLY A 195 -20.98 -23.52 8.64
N LEU A 196 -21.28 -24.64 8.00
CA LEU A 196 -20.30 -25.46 7.30
C LEU A 196 -19.63 -24.71 6.16
N ALA A 197 -20.40 -23.95 5.36
CA ALA A 197 -19.84 -23.10 4.30
C ALA A 197 -18.94 -22.00 4.87
N ALA A 198 -19.33 -21.37 5.98
CA ALA A 198 -18.51 -20.36 6.66
C ALA A 198 -17.21 -20.96 7.21
N VAL A 199 -17.28 -22.15 7.83
CA VAL A 199 -16.10 -22.89 8.31
C VAL A 199 -15.22 -23.31 7.13
N TRP A 200 -15.79 -23.73 6.01
CA TRP A 200 -15.04 -24.15 4.84
C TRP A 200 -14.34 -22.95 4.15
N LEU A 201 -15.06 -21.85 3.96
CA LEU A 201 -14.52 -20.61 3.38
C LEU A 201 -13.51 -19.92 4.32
N GLY A 202 -13.78 -19.86 5.62
CA GLY A 202 -12.86 -19.32 6.62
C GLY A 202 -11.66 -20.23 6.87
N GLY A 203 -11.84 -21.55 6.80
CA GLY A 203 -10.80 -22.56 6.94
C GLY A 203 -9.73 -22.47 5.86
N ALA A 204 -10.12 -22.12 4.64
CA ALA A 204 -9.19 -21.92 3.53
C ALA A 204 -8.14 -20.84 3.82
N VAL A 205 -8.50 -19.79 4.58
CA VAL A 205 -7.56 -18.73 5.00
C VAL A 205 -6.42 -19.34 5.82
N PHE A 206 -6.73 -20.18 6.80
CA PHE A 206 -5.69 -20.84 7.60
C PHE A 206 -4.83 -21.77 6.77
N GLY A 207 -5.43 -22.55 5.85
CA GLY A 207 -4.70 -23.44 4.95
C GLY A 207 -3.72 -22.71 4.04
N VAL A 208 -4.15 -21.58 3.45
CA VAL A 208 -3.29 -20.77 2.57
C VAL A 208 -2.16 -20.10 3.36
N ASN A 209 -2.47 -19.49 4.51
CA ASN A 209 -1.46 -18.77 5.29
C ASN A 209 -0.46 -19.70 6.00
N ALA A 210 -0.85 -20.95 6.31
CA ALA A 210 0.05 -21.92 6.93
C ALA A 210 1.01 -22.62 5.94
N HIS A 211 0.78 -22.49 4.62
CA HIS A 211 1.54 -23.20 3.60
C HIS A 211 2.32 -22.21 2.72
N PRO A 212 3.66 -22.06 2.89
CA PRO A 212 4.43 -20.99 2.24
C PRO A 212 4.27 -20.91 0.72
N PRO A 213 4.25 -22.03 -0.05
CA PRO A 213 3.97 -21.96 -1.48
C PRO A 213 2.58 -21.42 -1.85
N ALA A 214 1.56 -21.68 -1.02
CA ALA A 214 0.20 -21.18 -1.28
C ALA A 214 0.10 -19.69 -0.92
N LEU A 215 0.73 -19.30 0.20
CA LEU A 215 0.86 -17.90 0.59
C LEU A 215 1.63 -17.09 -0.45
N SER A 216 2.75 -17.60 -0.95
CA SER A 216 3.53 -17.01 -2.04
C SER A 216 2.67 -16.70 -3.27
N GLN A 217 1.94 -17.70 -3.77
CA GLN A 217 1.06 -17.52 -4.93
C GLN A 217 -0.07 -16.51 -4.68
N ARG A 218 -0.62 -16.48 -3.46
CA ARG A 218 -1.64 -15.51 -3.07
C ARG A 218 -1.08 -14.10 -3.06
N LEU A 219 0.06 -13.87 -2.40
CA LEU A 219 0.72 -12.56 -2.32
C LEU A 219 1.12 -12.07 -3.72
N GLU A 220 1.59 -12.96 -4.59
CA GLU A 220 1.86 -12.61 -5.98
C GLU A 220 0.58 -12.19 -6.74
N ALA A 221 -0.52 -12.91 -6.57
CA ALA A 221 -1.79 -12.60 -7.22
C ALA A 221 -2.35 -11.25 -6.73
N GLU A 222 -2.31 -11.02 -5.41
CA GLU A 222 -2.70 -9.75 -4.78
C GLU A 222 -1.80 -8.62 -5.25
N GLY A 223 -0.47 -8.80 -5.27
CA GLY A 223 0.49 -7.81 -5.76
C GLY A 223 0.30 -7.45 -7.24
N ARG A 224 0.02 -8.43 -8.11
CA ARG A 224 -0.30 -8.18 -9.53
C ARG A 224 -1.61 -7.43 -9.69
N TRP A 225 -2.63 -7.76 -8.90
CA TRP A 225 -3.89 -7.02 -8.88
C TRP A 225 -3.66 -5.58 -8.41
N GLN A 226 -2.91 -5.41 -7.32
CA GLN A 226 -2.58 -4.10 -6.77
C GLN A 226 -1.81 -3.26 -7.79
N TYR A 227 -0.83 -3.83 -8.49
CA TYR A 227 -0.08 -3.13 -9.53
C TYR A 227 -0.98 -2.61 -10.68
N ARG A 228 -1.98 -3.40 -11.08
CA ARG A 228 -2.95 -3.04 -12.14
C ARG A 228 -3.91 -1.94 -11.73
N THR A 229 -4.17 -1.79 -10.43
CA THR A 229 -5.26 -0.98 -9.89
C THR A 229 -4.70 0.23 -9.15
N TYR A 230 -4.23 0.02 -7.92
CA TYR A 230 -3.68 1.04 -7.02
C TYR A 230 -2.27 1.46 -7.39
N TRP A 231 -1.54 0.54 -8.02
CA TRP A 231 -0.13 0.58 -8.35
C TRP A 231 0.81 0.61 -7.13
N MET A 232 0.63 1.56 -6.22
CA MET A 232 1.48 1.80 -5.06
C MET A 232 1.47 0.63 -4.06
N GLY A 233 2.64 0.26 -3.55
CA GLY A 233 2.85 -0.82 -2.57
C GLY A 233 2.81 -2.24 -3.15
N SER A 234 2.65 -2.38 -4.47
CA SER A 234 2.56 -3.69 -5.12
C SER A 234 3.88 -4.45 -5.14
N SER A 235 5.02 -3.75 -5.28
CA SER A 235 6.34 -4.38 -5.26
C SER A 235 6.61 -5.10 -3.94
N THR A 236 6.19 -4.53 -2.80
CA THR A 236 6.34 -5.17 -1.48
C THR A 236 5.64 -6.51 -1.41
N LEU A 237 4.37 -6.61 -1.80
CA LEU A 237 3.65 -7.90 -1.78
C LEU A 237 4.27 -8.93 -2.73
N LEU A 238 4.73 -8.47 -3.90
CA LEU A 238 5.39 -9.36 -4.87
C LEU A 238 6.71 -9.89 -4.31
N GLU A 239 7.52 -9.03 -3.67
CA GLU A 239 8.80 -9.41 -3.07
C GLU A 239 8.62 -10.31 -1.84
N GLU A 240 7.64 -10.05 -0.98
CA GLU A 240 7.24 -10.96 0.11
C GLU A 240 6.73 -12.31 -0.42
N GLY A 241 6.01 -12.31 -1.54
CA GLY A 241 5.60 -13.54 -2.21
C GLY A 241 6.81 -14.35 -2.71
N LEU A 242 7.80 -13.68 -3.28
CA LEU A 242 9.02 -14.29 -3.81
C LEU A 242 9.96 -14.78 -2.71
N SER A 243 10.04 -14.09 -1.56
CA SER A 243 10.89 -14.49 -0.42
C SER A 243 10.46 -15.82 0.21
N LEU A 244 9.19 -16.19 0.05
CA LEU A 244 8.65 -17.46 0.52
C LEU A 244 9.06 -18.67 -0.34
N ILE A 245 9.68 -18.43 -1.51
CA ILE A 245 10.22 -19.48 -2.38
C ILE A 245 11.63 -19.85 -1.87
N PRO A 246 11.86 -21.10 -1.40
CA PRO A 246 13.12 -21.46 -0.75
C PRO A 246 14.37 -21.33 -1.64
N GLU A 247 14.20 -21.59 -2.94
CA GLU A 247 15.32 -21.60 -3.89
C GLU A 247 15.41 -20.28 -4.65
N ALA A 248 16.50 -19.54 -4.45
CA ALA A 248 16.67 -18.20 -5.01
C ALA A 248 16.59 -18.16 -6.55
N HIS A 249 17.07 -19.20 -7.24
CA HIS A 249 16.97 -19.27 -8.69
C HIS A 249 15.52 -19.46 -9.18
N GLN A 250 14.68 -20.18 -8.42
CA GLN A 250 13.25 -20.31 -8.71
C GLN A 250 12.54 -18.99 -8.46
N ALA A 251 12.85 -18.32 -7.34
CA ALA A 251 12.33 -16.99 -7.03
C ALA A 251 12.68 -15.99 -8.14
N HIS A 252 13.92 -15.97 -8.60
CA HIS A 252 14.34 -15.09 -9.69
C HIS A 252 13.68 -15.45 -11.04
N ALA A 253 13.51 -16.74 -11.36
CA ALA A 253 12.75 -17.16 -12.55
C ALA A 253 11.29 -16.69 -12.47
N ARG A 254 10.68 -16.77 -11.28
CA ARG A 254 9.32 -16.29 -11.04
C ARG A 254 9.23 -14.76 -11.13
N ARG A 255 10.22 -14.03 -10.63
CA ARG A 255 10.33 -12.58 -10.79
C ARG A 255 10.40 -12.17 -12.26
N ARG A 256 11.18 -12.86 -13.09
CA ARG A 256 11.21 -12.63 -14.55
C ARG A 256 9.82 -12.73 -15.17
N GLN A 257 9.05 -13.73 -14.79
CA GLN A 257 7.68 -13.89 -15.28
C GLN A 257 6.79 -12.74 -14.82
N ILE A 258 6.87 -12.33 -13.56
CA ILE A 258 6.11 -11.17 -13.04
C ILE A 258 6.47 -9.90 -13.83
N VAL A 259 7.76 -9.62 -14.00
CA VAL A 259 8.25 -8.45 -14.75
C VAL A 259 7.75 -8.47 -16.20
N GLN A 260 7.72 -9.63 -16.86
CA GLN A 260 7.18 -9.80 -18.21
C GLN A 260 5.67 -9.56 -18.26
N ASP A 261 4.91 -10.09 -17.29
CA ASP A 261 3.45 -9.94 -17.22
C ASP A 261 3.02 -8.50 -16.95
N LEU A 262 3.83 -7.74 -16.20
CA LEU A 262 3.55 -6.35 -15.84
C LEU A 262 4.09 -5.34 -16.86
N ALA A 263 5.07 -5.72 -17.69
CA ALA A 263 5.68 -4.83 -18.69
C ALA A 263 4.67 -4.08 -19.59
N PRO A 264 3.59 -4.70 -20.11
CA PRO A 264 2.66 -4.02 -21.02
C PRO A 264 1.88 -2.86 -20.40
N ILE A 265 1.83 -2.81 -19.07
CA ILE A 265 1.11 -1.80 -18.30
C ILE A 265 2.07 -0.97 -17.43
N ALA A 266 3.38 -1.12 -17.58
CA ALA A 266 4.38 -0.30 -16.92
C ALA A 266 4.59 1.02 -17.67
N ILE A 267 4.92 2.09 -16.95
CA ILE A 267 5.04 3.44 -17.55
C ILE A 267 6.42 4.01 -17.35
N SER A 268 7.13 4.23 -18.45
CA SER A 268 8.48 4.79 -18.41
C SER A 268 8.51 6.16 -17.73
N GLY A 269 9.53 6.37 -16.91
CA GLY A 269 9.78 7.59 -16.13
C GLY A 269 8.92 7.80 -14.89
N HIS A 270 7.84 7.01 -14.69
CA HIS A 270 6.82 7.29 -13.67
C HIS A 270 6.44 6.04 -12.84
N ASP A 271 7.25 4.98 -12.87
CA ASP A 271 6.88 3.69 -12.28
C ASP A 271 7.97 3.10 -11.36
N PRO A 272 8.15 3.66 -10.15
CA PRO A 272 9.07 3.12 -9.15
C PRO A 272 8.73 1.71 -8.67
N GLU A 273 7.48 1.26 -8.69
CA GLU A 273 7.10 -0.10 -8.26
C GLU A 273 7.65 -1.15 -9.23
N TYR A 274 7.48 -0.92 -10.54
CA TYR A 274 8.06 -1.79 -11.56
C TYR A 274 9.59 -1.71 -11.57
N ALA A 275 10.13 -0.50 -11.43
CA ALA A 275 11.57 -0.30 -11.32
C ALA A 275 12.16 -1.02 -10.10
N ALA A 276 11.44 -1.08 -8.98
CA ALA A 276 11.88 -1.80 -7.78
C ALA A 276 12.00 -3.31 -8.03
N LEU A 277 11.02 -3.93 -8.68
CA LEU A 277 11.08 -5.35 -9.07
C LEU A 277 12.28 -5.64 -9.98
N LEU A 278 12.52 -4.78 -10.97
CA LEU A 278 13.69 -4.89 -11.84
C LEU A 278 15.01 -4.72 -11.06
N SER A 279 15.06 -3.72 -10.18
CA SER A 279 16.22 -3.42 -9.35
C SER A 279 16.58 -4.59 -8.43
N GLU A 280 15.60 -5.22 -7.79
CA GLU A 280 15.82 -6.44 -7.00
C GLU A 280 16.33 -7.59 -7.87
N GLY A 281 15.82 -7.73 -9.10
CA GLY A 281 16.35 -8.69 -10.08
C GLY A 281 17.82 -8.45 -10.39
N GLY A 282 18.22 -7.19 -10.56
CA GLY A 282 19.61 -6.77 -10.73
C GLY A 282 20.47 -7.08 -9.48
N ARG A 283 19.93 -6.86 -8.28
CA ARG A 283 20.62 -7.20 -7.02
C ARG A 283 20.96 -8.69 -6.94
N TYR A 284 19.99 -9.56 -7.20
CA TYR A 284 20.22 -11.01 -7.22
C TYR A 284 21.35 -11.39 -8.19
N LEU A 285 21.39 -10.77 -9.37
CA LEU A 285 22.43 -11.04 -10.36
C LEU A 285 23.82 -10.54 -9.90
N LEU A 286 23.90 -9.38 -9.24
CA LEU A 286 25.15 -8.86 -8.67
C LEU A 286 25.67 -9.72 -7.51
N GLU A 287 24.82 -9.98 -6.53
CA GLU A 287 25.22 -10.52 -5.23
C GLU A 287 25.28 -12.05 -5.25
N ASP A 288 24.26 -12.71 -5.81
CA ASP A 288 24.10 -14.16 -5.72
C ASP A 288 24.67 -14.90 -6.94
N GLN A 289 24.63 -14.30 -8.13
CA GLN A 289 25.17 -14.89 -9.36
C GLN A 289 26.53 -14.32 -9.77
N GLN A 290 26.96 -13.21 -9.16
CA GLN A 290 28.20 -12.50 -9.52
C GLN A 290 28.29 -12.19 -11.02
N ASP A 291 27.14 -11.86 -11.64
CA ASP A 291 27.00 -11.52 -13.05
C ASP A 291 26.65 -10.04 -13.22
N PRO A 292 27.67 -9.14 -13.15
CA PRO A 292 27.45 -7.71 -13.25
C PRO A 292 26.97 -7.27 -14.64
N GLU A 293 27.24 -8.03 -15.70
CA GLU A 293 26.77 -7.70 -17.05
C GLU A 293 25.26 -7.87 -17.18
N GLN A 294 24.73 -9.02 -16.74
CA GLN A 294 23.28 -9.24 -16.74
C GLN A 294 22.58 -8.32 -15.75
N ALA A 295 23.17 -8.11 -14.57
CA ALA A 295 22.63 -7.17 -13.60
C ALA A 295 22.50 -5.76 -14.18
N LEU A 296 23.54 -5.27 -14.87
CA LEU A 296 23.53 -3.95 -15.47
C LEU A 296 22.35 -3.75 -16.43
N ARG A 297 22.01 -4.78 -17.23
CA ARG A 297 20.84 -4.70 -18.15
C ARG A 297 19.53 -4.50 -17.40
N TRP A 298 19.32 -5.23 -16.30
CA TRP A 298 18.13 -5.10 -15.47
C TRP A 298 18.06 -3.74 -14.78
N LEU A 299 19.17 -3.29 -14.22
CA LEU A 299 19.27 -2.01 -13.50
C LEU A 299 19.11 -0.81 -14.45
N GLN A 300 19.63 -0.91 -15.68
CA GLN A 300 19.40 0.08 -16.72
C GLN A 300 17.93 0.12 -17.13
N GLN A 301 17.30 -1.05 -17.29
CA GLN A 301 15.86 -1.12 -17.55
C GLN A 301 15.08 -0.47 -16.41
N ALA A 302 15.40 -0.77 -15.14
CA ALA A 302 14.76 -0.14 -13.98
C ALA A 302 14.89 1.39 -14.02
N ARG A 303 16.07 1.92 -14.40
CA ARG A 303 16.30 3.37 -14.53
C ARG A 303 15.38 4.03 -15.56
N THR A 304 14.97 3.32 -16.61
CA THR A 304 14.01 3.87 -17.60
C THR A 304 12.61 4.07 -17.02
N TYR A 305 12.25 3.38 -15.93
CA TYR A 305 10.95 3.48 -15.26
C TYR A 305 10.99 4.42 -14.05
N ALA A 306 12.11 4.46 -13.32
CA ALA A 306 12.32 5.40 -12.23
C ALA A 306 13.80 5.83 -12.14
N PRO A 307 14.18 6.96 -12.78
CA PRO A 307 15.59 7.37 -12.89
C PRO A 307 16.30 7.61 -11.55
N TYR A 308 15.54 8.01 -10.52
CA TYR A 308 16.05 8.36 -9.19
C TYR A 308 15.61 7.37 -8.11
N LEU A 309 15.27 6.13 -8.48
CA LEU A 309 15.02 5.08 -7.50
C LEU A 309 16.33 4.78 -6.75
N ARG A 310 16.37 5.14 -5.47
CA ARG A 310 17.57 5.18 -4.62
C ARG A 310 18.41 3.91 -4.69
N GLU A 311 17.78 2.77 -4.43
CA GLU A 311 18.39 1.45 -4.43
C GLU A 311 18.96 1.09 -5.81
N ASN A 312 18.29 1.51 -6.88
CA ASN A 312 18.73 1.23 -8.24
C ASN A 312 19.94 2.08 -8.64
N VAL A 313 20.01 3.34 -8.22
CA VAL A 313 21.18 4.21 -8.48
C VAL A 313 22.43 3.64 -7.82
N ASP A 314 22.34 3.21 -6.56
CA ASP A 314 23.43 2.55 -5.82
C ASP A 314 23.92 1.30 -6.52
N ARG A 315 23.00 0.41 -6.91
CA ARG A 315 23.33 -0.83 -7.62
C ARG A 315 23.92 -0.56 -9.00
N LEU A 316 23.49 0.48 -9.71
CA LEU A 316 24.08 0.88 -10.99
C LEU A 316 25.54 1.35 -10.82
N VAL A 317 25.82 2.15 -9.78
CA VAL A 317 27.19 2.57 -9.46
C VAL A 317 28.06 1.34 -9.22
N ILE A 318 27.59 0.40 -8.40
CA ILE A 318 28.31 -0.84 -8.10
C ILE A 318 28.52 -1.68 -9.37
N ALA A 319 27.47 -1.88 -10.19
CA ALA A 319 27.57 -2.68 -11.41
C ALA A 319 28.59 -2.10 -12.40
N HIS A 320 28.52 -0.78 -12.67
CA HIS A 320 29.49 -0.10 -13.53
C HIS A 320 30.92 -0.18 -12.95
N PHE A 321 31.07 0.01 -11.64
CA PHE A 321 32.36 -0.09 -10.96
C PHE A 321 32.99 -1.48 -11.10
N LEU A 322 32.21 -2.54 -10.87
CA LEU A 322 32.67 -3.93 -11.01
C LEU A 322 33.07 -4.28 -12.45
N LEU A 323 32.45 -3.63 -13.44
CA LEU A 323 32.79 -3.78 -14.86
C LEU A 323 33.96 -2.90 -15.31
N GLY A 324 34.56 -2.11 -14.40
CA GLY A 324 35.62 -1.15 -14.74
C GLY A 324 35.14 0.06 -15.54
N GLN A 325 33.82 0.27 -15.62
CA GLN A 325 33.18 1.38 -16.31
C GLN A 325 33.12 2.61 -15.38
N TYR A 326 34.30 3.06 -14.95
CA TYR A 326 34.41 4.13 -13.96
C TYR A 326 33.82 5.48 -14.40
N PRO A 327 33.95 5.91 -15.68
CA PRO A 327 33.31 7.15 -16.13
C PRO A 327 31.79 7.15 -15.96
N GLU A 328 31.12 6.04 -16.26
CA GLU A 328 29.68 5.85 -16.09
C GLU A 328 29.29 5.78 -14.61
N ALA A 329 30.07 5.06 -13.79
CA ALA A 329 29.89 5.01 -12.34
C ALA A 329 30.02 6.41 -11.71
N HIS A 330 30.98 7.22 -12.19
CA HIS A 330 31.19 8.59 -11.73
C HIS A 330 30.00 9.50 -12.03
N GLN A 331 29.41 9.41 -13.23
CA GLN A 331 28.20 10.19 -13.55
C GLN A 331 27.06 9.89 -12.57
N LEU A 332 26.89 8.63 -12.20
CA LEU A 332 25.90 8.18 -11.22
C LEU A 332 26.25 8.55 -9.77
N GLY A 333 27.53 8.78 -9.45
CA GLY A 333 27.95 9.23 -8.11
C GLY A 333 27.29 10.54 -7.67
N ARG A 334 27.04 11.45 -8.62
CA ARG A 334 26.27 12.69 -8.36
C ARG A 334 24.81 12.40 -8.04
N ASP A 335 24.21 11.44 -8.75
CA ASP A 335 22.83 11.00 -8.48
C ASP A 335 22.72 10.40 -7.06
N LEU A 336 23.75 9.67 -6.57
CA LEU A 336 23.77 9.16 -5.20
C LEU A 336 23.72 10.26 -4.15
N ILE A 337 24.52 11.32 -4.31
CA ILE A 337 24.52 12.47 -3.41
C ILE A 337 23.14 13.14 -3.43
N LEU A 338 22.55 13.33 -4.62
CA LEU A 338 21.22 13.94 -4.77
C LEU A 338 20.14 13.14 -4.02
N VAL A 339 20.16 11.81 -4.12
CA VAL A 339 19.14 10.95 -3.50
C VAL A 339 19.49 10.53 -2.06
N ARG A 340 20.69 10.87 -1.58
CA ARG A 340 21.22 10.64 -0.22
C ARG A 340 21.16 9.18 0.24
N TYR A 341 21.51 8.25 -0.65
CA TYR A 341 21.40 6.82 -0.40
C TYR A 341 22.77 6.13 -0.57
N PRO A 342 23.10 5.08 0.20
CA PRO A 342 22.33 4.48 1.31
C PRO A 342 22.32 5.32 2.59
N SER A 343 23.30 6.20 2.74
CA SER A 343 23.27 7.31 3.70
C SER A 343 23.98 8.51 3.06
N ASP A 344 23.72 9.72 3.56
CA ASP A 344 24.35 10.93 3.02
C ASP A 344 25.88 10.82 3.01
N GLN A 345 26.45 10.39 4.15
CA GLN A 345 27.89 10.15 4.31
C GLN A 345 28.43 9.09 3.34
N ARG A 346 27.72 7.96 3.17
CA ARG A 346 28.15 6.88 2.28
C ARG A 346 28.00 7.25 0.80
N ALA A 347 26.97 8.02 0.44
CA ALA A 347 26.77 8.53 -0.92
C ALA A 347 27.97 9.38 -1.37
N TYR A 348 28.40 10.33 -0.53
CA TYR A 348 29.59 11.13 -0.80
C TYR A 348 30.86 10.29 -0.89
N ARG A 349 31.09 9.36 0.06
CA ARG A 349 32.28 8.49 0.02
C ARG A 349 32.31 7.65 -1.25
N MET A 350 31.17 7.11 -1.69
CA MET A 350 31.07 6.38 -2.96
C MET A 350 31.36 7.30 -4.14
N ALA A 351 30.77 8.50 -4.19
CA ALA A 351 31.01 9.48 -5.24
C ALA A 351 32.50 9.89 -5.35
N ILE A 352 33.17 10.11 -4.21
CA ILE A 352 34.62 10.38 -4.15
C ILE A 352 35.39 9.18 -4.71
N HIS A 353 35.07 7.95 -4.26
CA HIS A 353 35.76 6.75 -4.72
C HIS A 353 35.67 6.57 -6.24
N VAL A 354 34.46 6.67 -6.80
CA VAL A 354 34.26 6.48 -8.24
C VAL A 354 34.88 7.62 -9.05
N ALA A 355 34.91 8.86 -8.53
CA ALA A 355 35.59 9.98 -9.17
C ALA A 355 37.11 9.77 -9.20
N LEU A 356 37.70 9.28 -8.10
CA LEU A 356 39.12 8.90 -8.06
C LEU A 356 39.43 7.82 -9.08
N GLU A 357 38.64 6.74 -9.13
CA GLU A 357 38.86 5.64 -10.07
C GLU A 357 38.70 6.08 -11.53
N ALA A 358 37.72 6.95 -11.82
CA ALA A 358 37.53 7.58 -13.13
C ALA A 358 38.58 8.66 -13.47
N SER A 359 39.53 8.93 -12.57
CA SER A 359 40.52 10.00 -12.72
C SER A 359 39.90 11.41 -12.89
N ALA A 360 38.69 11.61 -12.37
CA ALA A 360 37.98 12.88 -12.31
C ALA A 360 38.36 13.63 -11.01
N TYR A 361 39.65 13.96 -10.87
CA TYR A 361 40.21 14.47 -9.61
C TYR A 361 39.61 15.80 -9.14
N ALA A 362 39.21 16.67 -10.08
CA ALA A 362 38.53 17.93 -9.75
C ALA A 362 37.16 17.68 -9.09
N ASP A 363 36.40 16.71 -9.61
CA ASP A 363 35.11 16.31 -9.02
C ASP A 363 35.31 15.62 -7.66
N ALA A 364 36.36 14.78 -7.54
CA ALA A 364 36.71 14.16 -6.26
C ALA A 364 37.05 15.22 -5.18
N GLU A 365 37.82 16.24 -5.54
CA GLU A 365 38.15 17.37 -4.66
C GLU A 365 36.87 18.12 -4.25
N GLU A 366 35.98 18.40 -5.19
CA GLU A 366 34.70 19.08 -4.92
C GLU A 366 33.84 18.26 -3.95
N PHE A 367 33.68 16.96 -4.18
CA PHE A 367 32.91 16.08 -3.29
C PHE A 367 33.54 15.99 -1.91
N CYS A 368 34.88 15.95 -1.79
CA CYS A 368 35.56 16.03 -0.50
C CYS A 368 35.26 17.34 0.23
N ALA A 369 35.29 18.48 -0.46
CA ALA A 369 34.98 19.77 0.13
C ALA A 369 33.53 19.85 0.63
N GLN A 370 32.57 19.36 -0.17
CA GLN A 370 31.16 19.27 0.23
C GLN A 370 30.96 18.34 1.43
N TYR A 371 31.62 17.18 1.44
CA TYR A 371 31.58 16.24 2.56
C TYR A 371 32.10 16.86 3.85
N LEU A 372 33.27 17.50 3.82
CA LEU A 372 33.90 18.12 4.99
C LEU A 372 33.13 19.33 5.51
N ALA A 373 32.28 19.96 4.69
CA ALA A 373 31.35 20.99 5.17
C ALA A 373 30.30 20.43 6.14
N HIS A 374 29.95 19.14 6.01
CA HIS A 374 29.01 18.44 6.88
C HIS A 374 29.70 17.62 7.99
N TRP A 375 30.89 17.07 7.73
CA TRP A 375 31.67 16.23 8.64
C TRP A 375 33.15 16.65 8.71
N PRO A 376 33.45 17.84 9.27
CA PRO A 376 34.81 18.41 9.29
C PRO A 376 35.81 17.59 10.12
N GLU A 377 35.35 16.73 11.00
CA GLU A 377 36.17 15.88 11.87
C GLU A 377 36.75 14.63 11.17
N ASP A 378 36.32 14.32 9.94
CA ASP A 378 36.79 13.15 9.21
C ASP A 378 38.20 13.38 8.65
N THR A 379 39.21 13.05 9.48
CA THR A 379 40.63 13.25 9.17
C THR A 379 41.09 12.49 7.93
N PHE A 380 40.43 11.39 7.57
CA PHE A 380 40.76 10.63 6.38
C PHE A 380 40.39 11.40 5.11
N ILE A 381 39.16 11.94 5.05
CA ILE A 381 38.71 12.74 3.90
C ILE A 381 39.44 14.09 3.85
N ASP A 382 39.78 14.70 4.99
CA ASP A 382 40.56 15.94 5.04
C ASP A 382 42.00 15.75 4.49
N ALA A 383 42.66 14.66 4.86
CA ALA A 383 43.97 14.31 4.30
C ALA A 383 43.90 14.08 2.79
N LEU A 384 42.87 13.35 2.32
CA LEU A 384 42.64 13.12 0.90
C LEU A 384 42.40 14.42 0.12
N HIS A 385 41.56 15.32 0.64
CA HIS A 385 41.28 16.62 0.05
C HIS A 385 42.54 17.50 -0.06
N THR A 386 43.37 17.48 0.98
CA THR A 386 44.66 18.19 1.00
C THR A 386 45.61 17.64 -0.06
N ASP A 387 45.73 16.31 -0.15
CA ASP A 387 46.58 15.65 -1.14
C ASP A 387 46.12 15.92 -2.59
N LEU A 388 44.80 15.95 -2.83
CA LEU A 388 44.22 16.29 -4.14
C LEU A 388 44.58 17.73 -4.56
N LYS A 389 44.46 18.71 -3.64
CA LYS A 389 44.83 20.11 -3.88
C LYS A 389 46.32 20.31 -4.14
N ALA A 390 47.16 19.53 -3.47
CA ALA A 390 48.60 19.60 -3.62
C ALA A 390 49.12 18.97 -4.93
N GLY A 391 48.25 18.31 -5.71
CA GLY A 391 48.66 17.54 -6.89
C GLY A 391 49.53 16.33 -6.50
N GLY A 392 49.22 15.69 -5.36
CA GLY A 392 49.94 14.53 -4.85
C GLY A 392 49.93 13.34 -5.81
N ASN A 393 50.66 12.26 -5.46
CA ASN A 393 50.73 11.07 -6.30
C ASN A 393 49.35 10.39 -6.41
N LEU A 394 48.68 10.62 -7.54
CA LEU A 394 47.29 10.26 -7.79
C LEU A 394 47.02 8.75 -7.67
N ASP A 395 47.99 7.91 -8.03
CA ASP A 395 47.85 6.45 -7.93
C ASP A 395 47.90 5.97 -6.47
N GLN A 396 48.69 6.64 -5.63
CA GLN A 396 48.72 6.34 -4.20
C GLN A 396 47.42 6.74 -3.50
N LEU A 397 46.71 7.78 -4.00
CA LEU A 397 45.43 8.19 -3.45
C LEU A 397 44.34 7.15 -3.68
N LYS A 398 44.29 6.55 -4.88
CA LYS A 398 43.37 5.44 -5.17
C LYS A 398 43.59 4.28 -4.20
N LEU A 399 44.85 3.86 -4.03
CA LEU A 399 45.22 2.75 -3.15
C LEU A 399 44.85 3.04 -1.68
N ARG A 400 45.10 4.26 -1.19
CA ARG A 400 44.73 4.68 0.16
C ARG A 400 43.22 4.63 0.39
N PHE A 401 42.44 5.05 -0.61
CA PHE A 401 40.98 5.01 -0.51
C PHE A 401 40.44 3.58 -0.41
N GLN A 402 40.99 2.66 -1.19
CA GLN A 402 40.65 1.25 -1.13
C GLN A 402 41.00 0.61 0.23
N GLN A 403 42.05 1.08 0.91
CA GLN A 403 42.52 0.54 2.19
C GLN A 403 41.84 1.17 3.41
N GLY A 404 41.42 2.44 3.33
CA GLY A 404 40.83 3.20 4.45
C GLY A 404 39.32 3.39 4.40
N GLY A 405 38.66 3.05 3.28
CA GLY A 405 37.26 3.37 2.99
C GLY A 405 36.21 2.33 3.41
N GLY A 406 36.54 1.38 4.29
CA GLY A 406 35.63 0.35 4.79
C GLY A 406 34.52 0.87 5.67
#